data_AF-A0A9W6ZD95-F1
#
_entry.id   AF-A0A9W6ZD95-F1
#
_cell.length_a   1.000
_cell.length_b   1.000
_cell.length_c   1.000
_cell.angle_alpha   90.00
_cell.angle_beta   90.00
_cell.angle_gamma   90.00
#
_symmetry.space_group_name_H-M   'P 1'
#
loop_
_entity.id
_entity.type
_entity.pdbx_description
1 polymer ?
#
loop_
_entity_poly.entity_id
_entity_poly.type
_entity_poly.pdbx_seq_one_letter_code
_entity_poly.pdbx_strand_id
1 'polypeptide(L)'
;MSASYIRRTEPASIAVGSGVGEGKDKKKKSKPKLSMIESVKFLAGSKYLRLLAMMVIGYGLSINFTEIIWKSLVKKQYPSTLEYSHFMGVFSSVVGVTTFFVIFAGGTVIKTLGWKYGALATPSIMSLLAIPFFSAILIGGVDNPTSLKVAVGIGCLQSILSKATKYAFFDPTTQMAYIPLDEESKVKGKAAIDVLGSRLGKSGGSFIQQMLVLGFGNIITAAPAVVVIFYSVLVAWISSANKLSVMFNELTAQGVRKKSA
;
A
#
# COMPACT_ATOMS: atom_id res chain seq x y z
N MET A 1 -10.41 34.24 25.10
CA MET A 1 -10.41 32.85 24.60
C MET A 1 -9.45 32.78 23.44
N SER A 2 -8.28 32.19 23.68
CA SER A 2 -7.07 32.38 22.86
C SER A 2 -7.03 31.43 21.66
N ALA A 3 -6.91 32.01 20.47
CA ALA A 3 -6.58 31.34 19.23
C ALA A 3 -5.05 31.23 19.11
N SER A 4 -4.50 30.03 19.29
CA SER A 4 -3.06 29.79 19.14
C SER A 4 -2.73 28.39 18.63
N TYR A 5 -3.24 28.03 17.46
CA TYR A 5 -2.68 26.91 16.68
C TYR A 5 -2.67 27.27 15.20
N ILE A 6 -1.50 27.70 14.73
CA ILE A 6 -0.89 27.47 13.40
C ILE A 6 0.43 28.27 13.43
N ARG A 7 1.55 27.62 13.77
CA ARG A 7 2.85 28.11 13.30
C ARG A 7 3.07 27.53 11.91
N ARG A 8 2.99 28.39 10.91
CA ARG A 8 3.57 28.19 9.57
C ARG A 8 5.01 27.72 9.74
N THR A 9 5.33 26.53 9.27
CA THR A 9 6.70 26.27 8.80
C THR A 9 6.77 26.84 7.39
N GLU A 10 7.42 28.00 7.24
CA GLU A 10 7.81 28.52 5.93
C GLU A 10 8.67 27.47 5.20
N PRO A 11 8.49 27.27 3.88
CA PRO A 11 9.42 26.47 3.11
C PRO A 11 10.76 27.22 3.07
N ALA A 12 11.81 26.60 3.61
CA ALA A 12 13.17 27.10 3.50
C ALA A 12 13.48 27.34 2.01
N SER A 13 13.80 28.59 1.70
CA SER A 13 14.23 29.04 0.38
C SER A 13 15.43 28.24 -0.10
N ILE A 14 15.38 27.83 -1.36
CA ILE A 14 16.52 27.26 -2.08
C ILE A 14 17.51 28.39 -2.31
N ALA A 15 18.50 28.52 -1.44
CA ALA A 15 19.68 29.33 -1.70
C ALA A 15 20.71 28.45 -2.41
N VAL A 16 20.85 28.69 -3.72
CA VAL A 16 22.01 28.25 -4.50
C VAL A 16 23.20 29.09 -4.04
N GLY A 17 24.15 28.46 -3.36
CA GLY A 17 25.36 29.10 -2.86
C GLY A 17 26.54 28.14 -2.95
N SER A 18 27.34 28.31 -3.99
CA SER A 18 28.67 27.75 -4.18
C SER A 18 29.61 28.19 -3.05
N GLY A 19 30.23 27.24 -2.34
CA GLY A 19 31.23 27.51 -1.32
C GLY A 19 31.84 26.23 -0.76
N VAL A 20 33.11 26.00 -1.11
CA VAL A 20 33.98 24.96 -0.55
C VAL A 20 34.29 25.30 0.91
N GLY A 21 34.15 24.33 1.82
CA GLY A 21 34.55 24.47 3.22
C GLY A 21 34.23 23.24 4.07
N GLU A 22 35.28 22.64 4.65
CA GLU A 22 35.30 21.41 5.45
C GLU A 22 34.42 21.44 6.71
N GLY A 23 33.91 20.28 7.14
CA GLY A 23 33.31 20.16 8.47
C GLY A 23 32.48 18.90 8.77
N LYS A 24 33.18 17.88 9.27
CA LYS A 24 32.69 16.77 10.14
C LYS A 24 31.69 15.78 9.55
N ASP A 25 32.21 14.58 9.29
CA ASP A 25 31.50 13.31 9.13
C ASP A 25 30.43 13.08 10.20
N LYS A 26 29.18 13.47 9.91
CA LYS A 26 28.03 12.79 10.50
C LYS A 26 28.01 11.38 9.91
N LYS A 27 28.62 10.41 10.61
CA LYS A 27 28.44 8.97 10.38
C LYS A 27 26.94 8.70 10.21
N LYS A 28 26.53 8.58 8.94
CA LYS A 28 25.19 8.20 8.53
C LYS A 28 24.94 6.83 9.16
N LYS A 29 24.14 6.76 10.23
CA LYS A 29 23.80 5.49 10.89
C LYS A 29 23.41 4.49 9.81
N SER A 30 24.25 3.47 9.62
CA SER A 30 24.00 2.38 8.69
C SER A 30 22.61 1.83 8.99
N LYS A 31 21.72 1.80 7.99
CA LYS A 31 20.39 1.21 8.15
C LYS A 31 20.58 -0.20 8.72
N PRO A 32 19.96 -0.56 9.86
CA PRO A 32 20.09 -1.90 10.42
C PRO A 32 19.72 -2.93 9.35
N LYS A 33 20.68 -3.78 8.97
CA LYS A 33 20.44 -4.88 8.03
C LYS A 33 19.86 -6.05 8.82
N LEU A 34 18.58 -5.99 9.16
CA LEU A 34 17.89 -7.11 9.80
C LEU A 34 17.66 -8.21 8.76
N SER A 35 18.01 -9.44 9.10
CA SER A 35 17.57 -10.63 8.38
C SER A 35 16.06 -10.84 8.52
N MET A 36 15.48 -11.75 7.74
CA MET A 36 14.04 -12.02 7.79
C MET A 36 13.60 -12.57 9.16
N ILE A 37 14.38 -13.48 9.74
CA ILE A 37 14.06 -14.08 11.06
C ILE A 37 14.19 -13.01 12.15
N GLU A 38 15.22 -12.18 12.11
CA GLU A 38 15.38 -11.06 13.04
C GLU A 38 14.25 -10.04 12.90
N SER A 39 13.82 -9.78 11.67
CA SER A 39 12.68 -8.89 11.39
C SER A 39 11.39 -9.44 12.00
N VAL A 40 11.10 -10.74 11.83
CA VAL A 40 9.92 -11.39 12.45
C VAL A 40 10.01 -11.35 13.97
N LYS A 41 11.15 -11.73 14.55
CA LYS A 41 11.37 -11.71 16.01
C LYS A 41 11.20 -10.30 16.58
N PHE A 42 11.79 -9.30 15.92
CA PHE A 42 11.69 -7.90 16.32
C PHE A 42 10.23 -7.41 16.31
N LEU A 43 9.52 -7.68 15.22
CA LEU A 43 8.12 -7.26 15.09
C LEU A 43 7.24 -8.00 16.10
N ALA A 44 7.47 -9.30 16.35
CA ALA A 44 6.71 -10.08 17.32
C ALA A 44 6.68 -9.45 18.72
N GLY A 45 7.76 -8.76 19.12
CA GLY A 45 7.87 -8.06 20.40
C GLY A 45 6.99 -6.80 20.53
N SER A 46 6.46 -6.24 19.43
CA SER A 46 5.65 -5.03 19.46
C SER A 46 4.29 -5.24 18.80
N LYS A 47 3.21 -5.15 19.60
CA LYS A 47 1.83 -5.21 19.07
C LYS A 47 1.58 -4.13 18.02
N TYR A 48 2.08 -2.92 18.26
CA TYR A 48 1.94 -1.80 17.34
C TYR A 48 2.60 -2.09 15.98
N LEU A 49 3.86 -2.54 16.01
CA LEU A 49 4.60 -2.84 14.78
C LEU A 49 4.06 -4.07 14.06
N ARG A 50 3.51 -5.07 14.76
CA ARG A 50 2.80 -6.19 14.13
C ARG A 50 1.59 -5.72 13.34
N LEU A 51 0.76 -4.85 13.92
CA LEU A 51 -0.42 -4.33 13.22
C LEU A 51 -0.01 -3.53 11.98
N LEU A 52 1.05 -2.71 12.09
CA LEU A 52 1.60 -1.97 10.95
C LEU A 52 2.19 -2.91 9.88
N ALA A 53 2.90 -3.97 10.28
CA ALA A 53 3.40 -4.99 9.37
C ALA A 53 2.25 -5.71 8.63
N MET A 54 1.17 -6.06 9.34
CA MET A 54 -0.02 -6.68 8.74
C MET A 54 -0.68 -5.76 7.71
N MET A 55 -0.69 -4.44 7.94
CA MET A 55 -1.18 -3.48 6.95
C MET A 55 -0.32 -3.48 5.67
N VAL A 56 1.00 -3.44 5.81
CA VAL A 56 1.94 -3.42 4.66
C VAL A 56 1.91 -4.73 3.88
N ILE A 57 1.87 -5.86 4.57
CA ILE A 57 1.71 -7.19 3.94
C ILE A 57 0.33 -7.28 3.28
N GLY A 58 -0.73 -6.80 3.95
CA GLY A 58 -2.10 -6.78 3.44
C GLY A 58 -2.21 -6.03 2.11
N TYR A 59 -1.63 -4.83 2.02
CA TYR A 59 -1.54 -4.11 0.75
C TYR A 59 -0.79 -4.92 -0.31
N GLY A 60 0.41 -5.41 0.02
CA GLY A 60 1.27 -6.14 -0.92
C GLY A 60 0.61 -7.39 -1.50
N LEU A 61 -0.11 -8.15 -0.68
CA LEU A 61 -0.88 -9.32 -1.11
C LEU A 61 -2.09 -8.91 -1.95
N SER A 62 -2.89 -7.95 -1.47
CA SER A 62 -4.13 -7.53 -2.13
C SER A 62 -3.87 -7.02 -3.55
N ILE A 63 -2.85 -6.16 -3.73
CA ILE A 63 -2.52 -5.62 -5.06
C ILE A 63 -1.96 -6.72 -5.97
N ASN A 64 -1.20 -7.67 -5.43
CA ASN A 64 -0.63 -8.78 -6.20
C ASN A 64 -1.74 -9.72 -6.73
N PHE A 65 -2.74 -10.04 -5.92
CA PHE A 65 -3.87 -10.87 -6.33
C PHE A 65 -4.67 -10.26 -7.48
N THR A 66 -5.05 -8.98 -7.38
CA THR A 66 -5.82 -8.34 -8.44
C THR A 66 -4.98 -8.09 -9.70
N GLU A 67 -3.71 -7.68 -9.55
CA GLU A 67 -2.85 -7.41 -10.71
C GLU A 67 -2.51 -8.64 -11.54
N ILE A 68 -2.21 -9.78 -10.91
CA ILE A 68 -1.80 -10.98 -11.65
C ILE A 68 -2.98 -11.53 -12.46
N ILE A 69 -4.17 -11.61 -11.87
CA ILE A 69 -5.39 -11.96 -12.60
C ILE A 69 -5.63 -10.97 -13.73
N TRP A 70 -5.61 -9.67 -13.46
CA TRP A 70 -5.86 -8.66 -14.49
C TRP A 70 -4.85 -8.74 -15.65
N LYS A 71 -3.55 -8.89 -15.37
CA LYS A 71 -2.53 -9.09 -16.39
C LYS A 71 -2.76 -10.36 -17.22
N SER A 72 -3.28 -11.43 -16.60
CA SER A 72 -3.69 -12.64 -17.33
C SER A 72 -4.83 -12.35 -18.30
N LEU A 73 -5.80 -11.50 -17.94
CA LEU A 73 -6.89 -11.08 -18.83
C LEU A 73 -6.38 -10.18 -19.95
N VAL A 74 -5.51 -9.21 -19.64
CA VAL A 74 -4.87 -8.34 -20.65
C VAL A 74 -4.09 -9.21 -21.65
N LYS A 75 -3.34 -10.21 -21.19
CA LYS A 75 -2.62 -11.14 -22.07
C LYS A 75 -3.56 -12.01 -22.92
N LYS A 76 -4.73 -12.38 -22.39
CA LYS A 76 -5.78 -13.08 -23.17
C LYS A 76 -6.35 -12.18 -24.26
N GLN A 77 -6.51 -10.88 -23.99
CA GLN A 77 -7.06 -9.90 -24.94
C GLN A 77 -6.04 -9.42 -25.98
N TYR A 78 -4.77 -9.28 -25.57
CA TYR A 78 -3.65 -8.84 -26.41
C TYR A 78 -2.55 -9.93 -26.40
N PRO A 79 -2.70 -11.01 -27.21
CA PRO A 79 -1.71 -12.09 -27.25
C PRO A 79 -0.37 -11.65 -27.87
N SER A 80 -0.39 -10.62 -28.71
CA SER A 80 0.82 -10.03 -29.31
C SER A 80 1.65 -9.30 -28.26
N THR A 81 2.93 -9.64 -28.15
CA THR A 81 3.88 -8.99 -27.23
C THR A 81 3.96 -7.49 -27.45
N LEU A 82 3.85 -7.03 -28.70
CA LEU A 82 3.90 -5.61 -29.06
C LEU A 82 2.66 -4.87 -28.54
N GLU A 83 1.47 -5.38 -28.81
CA GLU A 83 0.20 -4.77 -28.37
C GLU A 83 0.08 -4.77 -26.85
N TYR A 84 0.45 -5.88 -26.20
CA TYR A 84 0.51 -5.97 -24.74
C TYR A 84 1.46 -4.91 -24.16
N SER A 85 2.66 -4.78 -24.72
CA SER A 85 3.65 -3.80 -24.25
C SER A 85 3.18 -2.37 -24.44
N HIS A 86 2.55 -2.06 -25.59
CA HIS A 86 1.96 -0.76 -25.86
C HIS A 86 0.83 -0.43 -24.86
N PHE A 87 -0.10 -1.37 -24.63
CA PHE A 87 -1.15 -1.23 -23.63
C PHE A 87 -0.58 -0.99 -22.23
N MET A 88 0.41 -1.77 -21.82
CA MET A 88 1.06 -1.63 -20.52
C MET A 88 1.81 -0.29 -20.37
N GLY A 89 2.35 0.25 -21.46
CA GLY A 89 2.95 1.59 -21.51
C GLY A 89 1.91 2.67 -21.23
N VAL A 90 0.80 2.68 -21.98
CA VAL A 90 -0.31 3.64 -21.78
C VAL A 90 -0.89 3.52 -20.37
N PHE A 91 -1.16 2.29 -19.92
CA PHE A 91 -1.62 2.01 -18.56
C PHE A 91 -0.71 2.64 -17.50
N SER A 92 0.61 2.46 -17.63
CA SER A 92 1.57 3.00 -16.66
C SER A 92 1.56 4.53 -16.64
N SER A 93 1.44 5.18 -17.81
CA SER A 93 1.29 6.63 -17.91
C SER A 93 0.02 7.14 -17.24
N VAL A 94 -1.13 6.48 -17.48
CA VAL A 94 -2.40 6.83 -16.85
C VAL A 94 -2.36 6.64 -15.34
N VAL A 95 -1.71 5.57 -14.84
CA VAL A 95 -1.47 5.40 -13.39
C VAL A 95 -0.70 6.59 -12.83
N GLY A 96 0.36 7.05 -13.50
CA GLY A 96 1.17 8.18 -13.06
C GLY A 96 0.36 9.48 -12.97
N VAL A 97 -0.33 9.84 -14.05
CA VAL A 97 -1.17 11.06 -14.12
C VAL A 97 -2.30 11.00 -13.09
N THR A 98 -3.00 9.86 -12.99
CA THR A 98 -4.08 9.71 -12.01
C THR A 98 -3.56 9.83 -10.58
N THR A 99 -2.42 9.19 -10.28
CA THR A 99 -1.80 9.25 -8.96
C THR A 99 -1.44 10.69 -8.58
N PHE A 100 -0.92 11.48 -9.52
CA PHE A 100 -0.61 12.88 -9.29
C PHE A 100 -1.82 13.67 -8.77
N PHE A 101 -2.98 13.56 -9.44
CA PHE A 101 -4.19 14.26 -9.00
C PHE A 101 -4.75 13.73 -7.68
N VAL A 102 -4.77 12.40 -7.48
CA VAL A 102 -5.34 11.78 -6.28
C VAL A 102 -4.53 12.12 -5.02
N ILE A 103 -3.21 12.35 -5.11
CA ILE A 103 -2.38 12.75 -3.97
C ILE A 103 -2.87 14.08 -3.35
N PHE A 104 -3.28 15.06 -4.16
CA PHE A 104 -3.79 16.35 -3.65
C PHE A 104 -5.09 16.15 -2.84
N ALA A 105 -6.00 15.29 -3.34
CA ALA A 105 -7.21 14.94 -2.61
C ALA A 105 -6.89 14.17 -1.32
N GLY A 106 -5.96 13.22 -1.37
CA GLY A 106 -5.60 12.38 -0.22
C GLY A 106 -4.98 13.17 0.94
N GLY A 107 -4.10 14.12 0.63
CA GLY A 107 -3.54 15.03 1.63
C GLY A 107 -4.60 15.86 2.36
N THR A 108 -5.65 16.28 1.65
CA THR A 108 -6.77 17.04 2.24
C THR A 108 -7.59 16.16 3.17
N VAL A 109 -7.96 14.96 2.72
CA VAL A 109 -8.76 14.00 3.52
C VAL A 109 -8.05 13.60 4.82
N ILE A 110 -6.74 13.31 4.79
CA ILE A 110 -6.01 12.93 6.01
C ILE A 110 -5.98 14.10 7.01
N LYS A 111 -5.83 15.35 6.53
CA LYS A 111 -5.81 16.54 7.39
C LYS A 111 -7.17 16.82 8.02
N THR A 112 -8.27 16.60 7.31
CA THR A 112 -9.61 16.95 7.77
C THR A 112 -10.29 15.83 8.57
N LEU A 113 -10.21 14.58 8.09
CA LEU A 113 -10.86 13.43 8.74
C LEU A 113 -9.94 12.73 9.74
N GLY A 114 -8.63 12.91 9.63
CA GLY A 114 -7.64 12.34 10.54
C GLY A 114 -7.07 10.99 10.08
N TRP A 115 -6.10 10.50 10.86
CA TRP A 115 -5.26 9.36 10.49
C TRP A 115 -6.05 8.06 10.24
N LYS A 116 -7.07 7.76 11.07
CA LYS A 116 -7.87 6.53 10.96
C LYS A 116 -8.52 6.39 9.58
N TYR A 117 -9.20 7.44 9.11
CA TYR A 117 -9.89 7.40 7.82
C TYR A 117 -8.89 7.36 6.66
N GLY A 118 -7.75 8.04 6.78
CA GLY A 118 -6.65 7.88 5.84
C GLY A 118 -6.16 6.43 5.74
N ALA A 119 -5.91 5.78 6.87
CA ALA A 119 -5.41 4.40 6.92
C ALA A 119 -6.43 3.37 6.39
N LEU A 120 -7.73 3.66 6.49
CA LEU A 120 -8.82 2.82 6.00
C LEU A 120 -9.22 3.09 4.55
N ALA A 121 -8.87 4.25 3.98
CA ALA A 121 -9.29 4.65 2.64
C ALA A 121 -8.83 3.65 1.56
N THR A 122 -7.53 3.34 1.51
CA THR A 122 -6.97 2.41 0.51
C THR A 122 -7.62 1.02 0.57
N PRO A 123 -7.64 0.30 1.71
CA PRO A 123 -8.25 -1.03 1.73
C PRO A 123 -9.75 -1.00 1.42
N SER A 124 -10.47 0.05 1.80
CA SER A 124 -11.91 0.19 1.51
C SER A 124 -12.16 0.40 0.02
N ILE A 125 -11.37 1.26 -0.64
CA ILE A 125 -11.48 1.51 -2.09
C ILE A 125 -11.08 0.26 -2.87
N MET A 126 -10.00 -0.42 -2.47
CA MET A 126 -9.59 -1.69 -3.08
C MET A 126 -10.69 -2.75 -2.96
N SER A 127 -11.32 -2.87 -1.79
CA SER A 127 -12.44 -3.78 -1.52
C SER A 127 -13.62 -3.50 -2.45
N LEU A 128 -14.03 -2.23 -2.54
CA LEU A 128 -15.17 -1.80 -3.34
C LEU A 128 -14.95 -2.02 -4.84
N LEU A 129 -13.78 -1.64 -5.36
CA LEU A 129 -13.45 -1.77 -6.78
C LEU A 129 -13.23 -3.22 -7.20
N ALA A 130 -12.87 -4.10 -6.27
CA ALA A 130 -12.72 -5.52 -6.54
C ALA A 130 -14.06 -6.23 -6.80
N ILE A 131 -15.18 -5.75 -6.25
CA ILE A 131 -16.51 -6.34 -6.44
C ILE A 131 -16.89 -6.41 -7.93
N PRO A 132 -16.95 -5.30 -8.69
CA PRO A 132 -17.29 -5.37 -10.11
C PRO A 132 -16.23 -6.11 -10.92
N PHE A 133 -14.96 -6.05 -10.53
CA PHE A 133 -13.88 -6.75 -11.22
C PHE A 133 -14.05 -8.28 -11.13
N PHE A 134 -14.20 -8.81 -9.92
CA PHE A 134 -14.40 -10.25 -9.73
C PHE A 134 -15.77 -10.71 -10.23
N SER A 135 -16.81 -9.88 -10.14
CA SER A 135 -18.12 -10.19 -10.73
C SER A 135 -18.04 -10.35 -12.25
N ALA A 136 -17.28 -9.49 -12.93
CA ALA A 136 -17.06 -9.61 -14.38
C ALA A 136 -16.35 -10.92 -14.76
N ILE A 137 -15.45 -11.42 -13.91
CA ILE A 137 -14.75 -12.69 -14.13
C ILE A 137 -15.66 -13.89 -13.85
N LEU A 138 -16.31 -13.91 -12.68
CA LEU A 138 -17.05 -15.07 -12.19
C LEU A 138 -18.41 -15.26 -12.86
N ILE A 139 -19.12 -14.16 -13.13
CA ILE A 139 -20.48 -14.19 -13.68
C ILE A 139 -20.44 -13.90 -15.18
N GLY A 140 -19.67 -12.89 -15.59
CA GLY A 140 -19.61 -12.47 -17.00
C GLY A 140 -18.92 -13.48 -17.92
N GLY A 141 -18.05 -14.32 -17.35
CA GLY A 141 -17.18 -15.21 -18.09
C GLY A 141 -16.14 -14.45 -18.92
N VAL A 142 -14.98 -15.05 -19.17
CA VAL A 142 -13.89 -14.37 -19.89
C VAL A 142 -13.54 -15.03 -21.23
N ASP A 143 -14.41 -15.92 -21.71
CA ASP A 143 -14.26 -16.61 -23.00
C ASP A 143 -14.91 -15.84 -24.15
N ASN A 144 -15.97 -15.08 -23.87
CA ASN A 144 -16.55 -14.16 -24.83
C ASN A 144 -15.66 -12.89 -24.97
N PRO A 145 -15.27 -12.48 -26.19
CA PRO A 145 -14.48 -11.27 -26.42
C PRO A 145 -15.07 -9.99 -25.81
N THR A 146 -16.39 -9.85 -25.78
CA THR A 146 -17.07 -8.68 -25.20
C THR A 146 -16.93 -8.67 -23.69
N SER A 147 -17.23 -9.79 -23.01
CA SER A 147 -17.07 -9.91 -21.56
C SER A 147 -15.60 -9.76 -21.13
N LEU A 148 -14.67 -10.28 -21.92
CA LEU A 148 -13.23 -10.10 -21.69
C LEU A 148 -12.82 -8.62 -21.72
N LYS A 149 -13.27 -7.85 -22.73
CA LYS A 149 -13.01 -6.40 -22.83
C LYS A 149 -13.54 -5.65 -21.61
N VAL A 150 -14.75 -5.99 -21.14
CA VAL A 150 -15.35 -5.39 -19.94
C VAL A 150 -14.53 -5.72 -18.70
N ALA A 151 -14.15 -6.99 -18.50
CA ALA A 151 -13.34 -7.41 -17.36
C ALA A 151 -11.95 -6.74 -17.34
N VAL A 152 -11.31 -6.59 -18.51
CA VAL A 152 -10.04 -5.86 -18.65
C VAL A 152 -10.21 -4.38 -18.34
N GLY A 153 -11.28 -3.74 -18.81
CA GLY A 153 -11.59 -2.34 -18.53
C GLY A 153 -11.85 -2.06 -17.03
N ILE A 154 -12.71 -2.86 -16.40
CA ILE A 154 -12.99 -2.76 -14.97
C ILE A 154 -11.73 -3.03 -14.14
N GLY A 155 -10.95 -4.07 -14.50
CA GLY A 155 -9.69 -4.38 -13.83
C GLY A 155 -8.63 -3.29 -14.01
N CYS A 156 -8.64 -2.59 -15.15
CA CYS A 156 -7.77 -1.44 -15.40
C CYS A 156 -8.10 -0.29 -14.44
N LEU A 157 -9.39 0.07 -14.35
CA LEU A 157 -9.86 1.08 -13.41
C LEU A 157 -9.55 0.70 -11.96
N GLN A 158 -9.84 -0.54 -11.58
CA GLN A 158 -9.53 -1.09 -10.25
C GLN A 158 -8.05 -0.98 -9.94
N SER A 159 -7.17 -1.34 -10.87
CA SER A 159 -5.71 -1.30 -10.69
C SER A 159 -5.17 0.13 -10.61
N ILE A 160 -5.66 1.04 -11.46
CA ILE A 160 -5.25 2.46 -11.45
C ILE A 160 -5.59 3.10 -10.10
N LEU A 161 -6.84 2.98 -9.66
CA LEU A 161 -7.30 3.61 -8.44
C LEU A 161 -6.70 2.96 -7.18
N SER A 162 -6.47 1.64 -7.18
CA SER A 162 -5.79 0.96 -6.07
C SER A 162 -4.36 1.47 -5.88
N LYS A 163 -3.62 1.71 -6.97
CA LYS A 163 -2.28 2.32 -6.90
C LYS A 163 -2.33 3.78 -6.49
N ALA A 164 -3.20 4.57 -7.10
CA ALA A 164 -3.32 5.99 -6.81
C ALA A 164 -3.68 6.22 -5.33
N THR A 165 -4.63 5.46 -4.79
CA THR A 165 -5.03 5.54 -3.38
C THR A 165 -3.96 5.02 -2.44
N LYS A 166 -3.12 4.06 -2.84
CA LYS A 166 -1.96 3.65 -2.04
C LYS A 166 -0.98 4.82 -1.87
N TYR A 167 -0.61 5.50 -2.95
CA TYR A 167 0.31 6.64 -2.85
C TYR A 167 -0.30 7.85 -2.13
N ALA A 168 -1.60 8.09 -2.30
CA ALA A 168 -2.28 9.23 -1.69
C ALA A 168 -2.64 9.04 -0.21
N PHE A 169 -2.90 7.81 0.22
CA PHE A 169 -3.39 7.51 1.57
C PHE A 169 -2.50 6.55 2.34
N PHE A 170 -2.26 5.36 1.79
CA PHE A 170 -1.56 4.29 2.49
C PHE A 170 -0.10 4.64 2.81
N ASP A 171 0.65 5.14 1.83
CA ASP A 171 2.06 5.48 2.01
C ASP A 171 2.23 6.60 3.07
N PRO A 172 1.50 7.74 3.00
CA PRO A 172 1.55 8.77 4.04
C PRO A 172 1.13 8.27 5.43
N THR A 173 0.01 7.55 5.53
CA THR A 173 -0.50 7.08 6.84
C THR A 173 0.43 6.06 7.48
N THR A 174 1.05 5.19 6.68
CA THR A 174 2.10 4.27 7.13
C THR A 174 3.33 5.02 7.64
N GLN A 175 3.78 6.09 6.94
CA GLN A 175 4.88 6.92 7.46
C GLN A 175 4.50 7.65 8.75
N MET A 176 3.27 8.17 8.85
CA MET A 176 2.76 8.81 10.06
C MET A 176 2.71 7.86 11.24
N ALA A 177 2.40 6.57 11.02
CA ALA A 177 2.35 5.56 12.06
C ALA A 177 3.72 5.36 12.76
N TYR A 178 4.83 5.74 12.14
CA TYR A 178 6.15 5.68 12.78
C TYR A 178 6.51 6.92 13.62
N ILE A 179 5.75 8.02 13.51
CA ILE A 179 6.03 9.28 14.22
C ILE A 179 5.97 9.14 15.75
N PRO A 180 4.95 8.49 16.35
CA PRO A 180 4.82 8.45 17.80
C PRO A 180 5.71 7.39 18.48
N LEU A 181 6.51 6.64 17.70
CA LEU A 181 7.40 5.60 18.23
C LEU A 181 8.72 6.19 18.75
N ASP A 182 9.36 5.48 19.66
CA ASP A 182 10.76 5.76 20.02
C ASP A 182 11.69 5.52 18.82
N GLU A 183 12.85 6.17 18.84
CA GLU A 183 13.77 6.15 17.69
C GLU A 183 14.28 4.75 17.35
N GLU A 184 14.42 3.84 18.33
CA GLU A 184 14.83 2.47 18.06
C GLU A 184 13.72 1.70 17.35
N SER A 185 12.50 1.70 17.90
CA SER A 185 11.33 1.04 17.30
C SER A 185 11.01 1.58 15.90
N LYS A 186 11.17 2.88 15.69
CA LYS A 186 10.98 3.53 14.40
C LYS A 186 11.98 3.06 13.36
N VAL A 187 13.28 3.07 13.67
CA VAL A 187 14.33 2.71 12.71
C VAL A 187 14.33 1.20 12.43
N LYS A 188 14.32 0.37 13.47
CA LYS A 188 14.31 -1.09 13.32
C LYS A 188 12.99 -1.60 12.77
N GLY A 189 11.86 -1.03 13.22
CA GLY A 189 10.52 -1.40 12.77
C GLY A 189 10.33 -1.11 11.29
N LYS A 190 10.74 0.06 10.81
CA LYS A 190 10.70 0.39 9.39
C LYS A 190 11.56 -0.57 8.56
N ALA A 191 12.79 -0.86 9.00
CA ALA A 191 13.65 -1.82 8.30
C ALA A 191 13.03 -3.23 8.26
N ALA A 192 12.51 -3.71 9.38
CA ALA A 192 11.85 -5.02 9.47
C ALA A 192 10.61 -5.11 8.57
N ILE A 193 9.77 -4.07 8.58
CA ILE A 193 8.54 -4.01 7.77
C ILE A 193 8.88 -3.90 6.28
N ASP A 194 9.92 -3.16 5.89
CA ASP A 194 10.37 -3.08 4.49
C ASP A 194 10.84 -4.46 3.97
N VAL A 195 11.58 -5.21 4.80
CA VAL A 195 12.02 -6.58 4.48
C VAL A 195 10.84 -7.54 4.36
N LEU A 196 9.89 -7.50 5.31
CA LEU A 196 8.71 -8.38 5.24
C LEU A 196 7.75 -8.00 4.12
N GLY A 197 7.48 -6.71 3.92
CA GLY A 197 6.57 -6.22 2.89
C GLY A 197 7.04 -6.58 1.48
N SER A 198 8.33 -6.43 1.19
CA SER A 198 8.90 -6.80 -0.11
C SER A 198 8.85 -8.30 -0.36
N ARG A 199 9.14 -9.12 0.66
CA ARG A 199 9.12 -10.59 0.55
C ARG A 199 7.70 -11.15 0.64
N LEU A 200 7.04 -11.03 1.78
CA LEU A 200 5.73 -11.64 2.01
C LEU A 200 4.61 -11.01 1.18
N GLY A 201 4.66 -9.71 0.91
CA GLY A 201 3.66 -9.04 0.09
C GLY A 201 3.68 -9.50 -1.36
N LYS A 202 4.79 -9.26 -2.08
CA LYS A 202 4.89 -9.62 -3.51
C LYS A 202 5.15 -11.10 -3.75
N SER A 203 6.21 -11.66 -3.14
CA SER A 203 6.57 -13.05 -3.42
C SER A 203 5.63 -14.06 -2.75
N GLY A 204 5.08 -13.74 -1.57
CA GLY A 204 4.05 -14.55 -0.93
C GLY A 204 2.76 -14.60 -1.75
N GLY A 205 2.30 -13.47 -2.28
CA GLY A 205 1.14 -13.42 -3.18
C GLY A 205 1.35 -14.26 -4.45
N SER A 206 2.51 -14.10 -5.10
CA SER A 206 2.85 -14.89 -6.29
C SER A 206 2.96 -16.39 -5.98
N PHE A 207 3.50 -16.77 -4.82
CA PHE A 207 3.59 -18.17 -4.39
C PHE A 207 2.21 -18.78 -4.15
N ILE A 208 1.32 -18.09 -3.43
CA ILE A 208 -0.07 -18.52 -3.22
C ILE A 208 -0.76 -18.73 -4.57
N GLN A 209 -0.62 -17.76 -5.48
CA GLN A 209 -1.21 -17.87 -6.82
C GLN A 209 -0.61 -19.01 -7.64
N GLN A 210 0.69 -19.27 -7.52
CA GLN A 210 1.31 -20.41 -8.18
C GLN A 210 0.74 -21.74 -7.67
N MET A 211 0.54 -21.89 -6.36
CA MET A 211 -0.11 -23.08 -5.80
C MET A 211 -1.54 -23.23 -6.30
N LEU A 212 -2.28 -22.13 -6.42
CA LEU A 212 -3.62 -22.13 -7.01
C LEU A 212 -3.61 -22.52 -8.49
N VAL A 213 -2.66 -22.01 -9.28
CA VAL A 213 -2.50 -22.41 -10.69
C VAL A 213 -2.22 -23.91 -10.81
N LEU A 214 -1.40 -24.49 -9.93
CA LEU A 214 -1.15 -25.94 -9.93
C LEU A 214 -2.42 -26.75 -9.61
N GLY A 215 -3.26 -26.27 -8.68
CA GLY A 215 -4.50 -26.97 -8.29
C GLY A 215 -5.66 -26.81 -9.28
N PHE A 216 -5.78 -25.65 -9.93
CA PHE A 216 -6.92 -25.31 -10.81
C PHE A 216 -6.55 -25.29 -12.31
N GLY A 217 -5.27 -25.45 -12.65
CA GLY A 217 -4.74 -25.44 -14.02
C GLY A 217 -4.40 -24.04 -14.53
N ASN A 218 -5.20 -23.01 -14.20
CA ASN A 218 -4.86 -21.61 -14.51
C ASN A 218 -5.42 -20.63 -13.46
N ILE A 219 -4.95 -19.37 -13.50
CA ILE A 219 -5.33 -18.40 -12.47
C ILE A 219 -6.77 -17.89 -12.60
N ILE A 220 -7.36 -17.97 -13.80
CA ILE A 220 -8.74 -17.52 -14.06
C ILE A 220 -9.73 -18.51 -13.44
N THR A 221 -9.50 -19.80 -13.60
CA THR A 221 -10.29 -20.88 -12.97
C THR A 221 -10.12 -20.89 -11.45
N ALA A 222 -8.95 -20.48 -10.95
CA ALA A 222 -8.73 -20.25 -9.52
C ALA A 222 -9.39 -18.99 -8.95
N ALA A 223 -10.06 -18.16 -9.76
CA ALA A 223 -10.63 -16.88 -9.31
C ALA A 223 -11.52 -16.97 -8.07
N PRO A 224 -12.41 -17.98 -7.89
CA PRO A 224 -13.21 -18.10 -6.67
C PRO A 224 -12.36 -18.22 -5.40
N ALA A 225 -11.28 -19.01 -5.45
CA ALA A 225 -10.35 -19.16 -4.34
C ALA A 225 -9.58 -17.85 -4.08
N VAL A 226 -9.15 -17.17 -5.15
CA VAL A 226 -8.47 -15.86 -5.03
C VAL A 226 -9.37 -14.82 -4.38
N VAL A 227 -10.67 -14.78 -4.71
CA VAL A 227 -11.65 -13.87 -4.11
C VAL A 227 -11.73 -14.08 -2.60
N VAL A 228 -11.88 -15.32 -2.15
CA VAL A 228 -11.97 -15.65 -0.71
C VAL A 228 -10.70 -15.22 0.02
N ILE A 229 -9.52 -15.53 -0.53
CA ILE A 229 -8.23 -15.15 0.08
C ILE A 229 -8.07 -13.63 0.09
N PHE A 230 -8.39 -12.96 -1.01
CA PHE A 230 -8.30 -11.50 -1.14
C PHE A 230 -9.15 -10.77 -0.09
N TYR A 231 -10.43 -11.14 0.04
CA TYR A 231 -11.30 -10.51 1.05
C TYR A 231 -10.89 -10.87 2.48
N SER A 232 -10.37 -12.07 2.72
CA SER A 232 -9.82 -12.44 4.03
C SER A 232 -8.62 -11.55 4.42
N VAL A 233 -7.73 -11.28 3.46
CA VAL A 233 -6.59 -10.36 3.65
C VAL A 233 -7.07 -8.93 3.89
N LEU A 234 -8.07 -8.45 3.14
CA LEU A 234 -8.64 -7.12 3.35
C LEU A 234 -9.29 -6.97 4.73
N VAL A 235 -10.04 -7.97 5.20
CA VAL A 235 -10.63 -7.97 6.55
C VAL A 235 -9.55 -7.91 7.62
N ALA A 236 -8.47 -8.69 7.47
CA ALA A 236 -7.33 -8.66 8.38
C ALA A 236 -6.62 -7.29 8.37
N TRP A 237 -6.47 -6.68 7.19
CA TRP A 237 -5.89 -5.35 7.04
C TRP A 237 -6.77 -4.27 7.69
N ILE A 238 -8.06 -4.21 7.36
CA ILE A 238 -9.02 -3.25 7.95
C ILE A 238 -9.07 -3.38 9.46
N SER A 239 -9.12 -4.61 9.97
CA SER A 239 -9.09 -4.89 11.41
C SER A 239 -7.81 -4.40 12.07
N SER A 240 -6.67 -4.56 11.38
CA SER A 240 -5.36 -4.09 11.86
C SER A 240 -5.30 -2.57 11.89
N ALA A 241 -5.78 -1.89 10.84
CA ALA A 241 -5.84 -0.43 10.78
C ALA A 241 -6.74 0.16 11.87
N ASN A 242 -7.89 -0.46 12.15
CA ASN A 242 -8.77 -0.05 13.24
C ASN A 242 -8.10 -0.18 14.61
N LYS A 243 -7.48 -1.33 14.90
CA LYS A 243 -6.75 -1.56 16.16
C LYS A 243 -5.55 -0.61 16.29
N LEU A 244 -4.82 -0.38 15.20
CA LEU A 244 -3.68 0.51 15.19
C LEU A 244 -4.10 1.97 15.41
N SER A 245 -5.27 2.38 14.92
CA SER A 245 -5.77 3.75 15.10
C SER A 245 -5.97 4.13 16.57
N VAL A 246 -6.43 3.19 17.40
CA VAL A 246 -6.59 3.40 18.85
C VAL A 246 -5.23 3.64 19.49
N MET A 247 -4.27 2.73 19.25
CA MET A 247 -2.91 2.84 19.80
C MET A 247 -2.15 4.07 19.28
N PHE A 248 -2.36 4.45 18.02
CA PHE A 248 -1.75 5.64 17.41
C PHE A 248 -2.20 6.92 18.11
N ASN A 249 -3.50 7.05 18.39
CA ASN A 249 -4.06 8.18 19.10
C ASN A 249 -3.57 8.25 20.56
N GLU A 250 -3.51 7.10 21.24
CA GLU A 250 -2.99 7.00 22.61
C GLU A 250 -1.52 7.46 22.70
N LEU A 251 -0.65 6.93 21.84
CA LEU A 251 0.78 7.28 21.85
C LEU A 251 1.00 8.74 21.43
N THR A 252 0.21 9.26 20.49
CA THR A 252 0.29 10.65 20.07
C THR A 252 -0.15 11.60 21.19
N ALA A 253 -1.22 11.28 21.92
CA ALA A 253 -1.67 12.05 23.08
C ALA A 253 -0.61 12.06 24.20
N GLN A 254 0.04 10.93 24.49
CA GLN A 254 1.13 10.84 25.45
C GLN A 254 2.35 11.68 25.04
N GLY A 255 2.72 11.63 23.76
CA GLY A 255 3.83 12.41 23.21
C GLY A 255 3.60 13.93 23.28
N VAL A 256 2.35 14.38 23.14
CA VAL A 256 1.99 15.79 23.35
C VAL A 256 2.13 16.18 24.82
N ARG A 257 1.58 15.37 25.75
CA ARG A 257 1.66 15.65 27.19
C ARG A 257 3.11 15.77 27.68
N LYS A 258 4.01 14.90 27.20
CA LYS A 258 5.44 14.93 27.57
C LYS A 258 6.20 16.16 27.04
N LYS A 259 5.70 16.83 25.98
CA LYS A 259 6.31 18.06 25.43
C LYS A 259 5.77 19.34 26.07
N SER A 260 4.60 19.27 26.71
CA SER A 260 3.95 20.40 27.38
C SER A 260 4.24 20.49 28.88
N ALA A 261 4.82 19.43 29.46
CA ALA A 261 5.36 19.38 30.82
C ALA A 261 6.87 19.66 30.78
#